data_AF-A0A3R7DRT3-F1
#
_entry.id   AF-A0A3R7DRT3-F1
#
_cell.length_a   1.000
_cell.length_b   1.000
_cell.length_c   1.000
_cell.angle_alpha   90.00
_cell.angle_beta   90.00
_cell.angle_gamma   90.00
#
_symmetry.space_group_name_H-M   'P 1'
#
loop_
_entity.id
_entity.type
_entity.pdbx_description
1 polymer ?
#
loop_
_entity_poly.entity_id
_entity_poly.type
_entity_poly.pdbx_seq_one_letter_code
_entity_poly.pdbx_strand_id
1 'polypeptide(L)' 'MSNANPSANAAMLAGHPQNTRDAASEFDEILALAREAGMLITLDGQIGREKYQSIAGSLHAFKLFAEAFCQSLSQRATA' A
#
# COMPACT_ATOMS: atom_id res chain seq x y z
N MET A 1 21.48 -19.08 -43.07
CA MET A 1 20.68 -19.73 -42.01
C MET A 1 20.45 -18.71 -40.91
N SER A 2 19.22 -18.20 -40.79
CA SER A 2 18.83 -17.22 -39.77
C SER A 2 18.84 -17.87 -38.39
N ASN A 3 19.54 -17.29 -37.43
CA ASN A 3 19.40 -17.66 -36.03
C ASN A 3 18.57 -16.59 -35.32
N ALA A 4 17.28 -16.86 -35.13
CA ALA A 4 16.42 -16.02 -34.31
C ALA A 4 16.68 -16.36 -32.83
N ASN A 5 17.05 -15.36 -32.04
CA ASN A 5 17.35 -15.51 -30.62
C ASN A 5 16.10 -15.10 -29.81
N PRO A 6 15.33 -16.02 -29.19
CA PRO A 6 14.15 -15.67 -28.43
C PRO A 6 14.53 -15.58 -26.94
N SER A 7 15.27 -14.55 -26.54
CA SER A 7 15.65 -14.39 -25.12
C SER A 7 15.54 -12.94 -24.65
N ALA A 8 14.50 -12.23 -25.10
CA ALA A 8 14.15 -10.90 -24.59
C ALA A 8 12.90 -10.89 -23.71
N ASN A 9 12.06 -11.94 -23.75
CA ASN A 9 10.73 -11.92 -23.10
C ASN A 9 10.65 -12.57 -21.71
N ALA A 10 11.69 -13.28 -21.25
CA ALA A 10 11.65 -13.93 -19.93
C ALA A 10 11.90 -12.98 -18.76
N ALA A 11 12.56 -11.84 -19.00
CA ALA A 11 12.94 -10.89 -17.95
C ALA A 11 11.82 -9.89 -17.56
N MET A 12 10.78 -9.73 -18.40
CA MET A 12 9.69 -8.76 -18.16
C MET A 12 8.60 -9.27 -17.19
N LEU A 13 8.58 -10.58 -16.88
CA LEU A 13 7.62 -11.19 -15.95
C LEU A 13 8.11 -11.23 -14.49
N ALA A 14 9.36 -10.83 -14.23
CA ALA A 14 9.84 -10.58 -12.89
C ALA A 14 9.50 -9.13 -12.51
N GLY A 15 8.22 -8.88 -12.22
CA GLY A 15 7.81 -7.65 -11.55
C GLY A 15 8.73 -7.39 -10.37
N HIS A 16 9.36 -6.22 -10.34
CA HIS A 16 10.40 -5.87 -9.38
C HIS A 16 9.92 -6.13 -7.94
N PRO A 17 10.51 -7.09 -7.19
CA PRO A 17 10.08 -7.42 -5.84
C PRO A 17 10.33 -6.30 -4.82
N GLN A 18 10.95 -5.19 -5.23
CA GLN A 18 11.14 -3.99 -4.42
C GLN A 18 9.86 -3.13 -4.42
N ASN A 19 9.25 -2.90 -5.59
CA ASN A 19 8.06 -2.06 -5.73
C ASN A 19 6.85 -2.59 -4.92
N THR A 20 6.67 -3.92 -4.88
CA THR A 20 5.62 -4.54 -4.06
C THR A 20 5.90 -4.43 -2.55
N ARG A 21 7.18 -4.42 -2.13
CA ARG A 21 7.55 -4.23 -0.72
C ARG A 21 7.35 -2.77 -0.28
N ASP A 22 7.65 -1.83 -1.17
CA ASP A 22 7.46 -0.40 -0.91
C ASP A 22 5.97 -0.07 -0.78
N ALA A 23 5.12 -0.61 -1.67
CA ALA A 23 3.67 -0.42 -1.60
C ALA A 23 3.03 -1.09 -0.37
N ALA A 24 3.52 -2.27 0.03
CA ALA A 24 3.06 -2.92 1.26
C ALA A 24 3.44 -2.11 2.51
N SER A 25 4.66 -1.55 2.53
CA SER A 25 5.13 -0.66 3.59
C SER A 25 4.29 0.62 3.67
N GLU A 26 3.95 1.22 2.52
CA GLU A 26 3.12 2.42 2.47
C GLU A 26 1.71 2.16 3.02
N PHE A 27 1.09 1.03 2.66
CA PHE A 27 -0.21 0.67 3.21
C PHE A 27 -0.14 0.39 4.71
N ASP A 28 0.91 -0.26 5.20
CA ASP A 28 1.11 -0.48 6.64
C ASP A 28 1.22 0.85 7.41
N GLU A 29 1.88 1.87 6.86
CA GLU A 29 1.93 3.23 7.42
C GLU A 29 0.53 3.88 7.46
N ILE A 30 -0.25 3.76 6.38
CA ILE A 30 -1.63 4.29 6.32
C ILE A 30 -2.50 3.62 7.38
N LEU A 31 -2.39 2.30 7.54
CA LEU A 31 -3.14 1.56 8.54
C LEU A 31 -2.68 1.89 9.97
N ALA A 32 -1.41 2.22 10.19
CA ALA A 32 -0.93 2.72 11.47
C ALA A 32 -1.57 4.06 11.83
N LEU A 33 -1.56 5.03 10.91
CA LEU A 33 -2.21 6.33 11.11
C LEU A 33 -3.70 6.20 11.38
N ALA A 34 -4.40 5.31 10.68
CA ALA A 34 -5.82 5.05 10.92
C ALA A 34 -6.08 4.53 12.34
N ARG A 35 -5.24 3.61 12.85
CA ARG A 35 -5.35 3.09 14.23
C ARG A 35 -5.08 4.17 15.26
N GLU A 36 -4.05 4.97 15.06
CA GLU A 36 -3.69 6.07 15.96
C GLU A 36 -4.80 7.13 16.03
N ALA A 37 -5.47 7.39 14.92
CA ALA A 37 -6.63 8.28 14.85
C ALA A 37 -7.91 7.69 15.48
N GLY A 38 -7.89 6.43 15.93
CA GLY A 38 -9.03 5.75 16.55
C GLY A 38 -10.01 5.12 15.55
N MET A 39 -9.58 4.86 14.32
CA MET A 39 -10.38 4.13 13.34
C MET A 39 -10.34 2.61 13.60
N LEU A 40 -11.47 1.95 13.39
CA LEU A 40 -11.57 0.49 13.39
C LEU A 40 -11.16 -0.05 12.02
N ILE A 41 -10.29 -1.04 12.01
CA ILE A 41 -9.89 -1.78 10.80
C ILE A 41 -10.38 -3.22 10.95
N THR A 42 -11.20 -3.67 10.00
CA THR A 42 -11.77 -5.02 9.97
C THR A 42 -11.22 -5.78 8.76
N LEU A 43 -10.82 -7.03 8.96
CA LEU A 43 -10.52 -7.94 7.85
C LEU A 43 -11.83 -8.62 7.43
N ASP A 44 -12.37 -8.20 6.28
CA ASP A 44 -13.64 -8.70 5.76
C ASP A 44 -13.47 -10.05 5.05
N GLY A 45 -12.27 -10.31 4.51
CA GLY A 45 -11.94 -11.59 3.91
C GLY A 45 -10.54 -11.65 3.30
N GLN A 46 -10.13 -12.84 2.88
CA GLN A 46 -8.90 -13.04 2.13
C GLN A 46 -9.16 -14.04 1.00
N ILE A 47 -8.84 -13.66 -0.23
CA ILE A 47 -8.95 -14.52 -1.42
C ILE A 47 -7.55 -14.66 -2.01
N GLY A 48 -7.00 -15.88 -1.94
CA GLY A 48 -5.61 -16.12 -2.30
C GLY A 48 -4.65 -15.29 -1.43
N ARG A 49 -3.89 -14.39 -2.05
CA ARG A 49 -2.96 -13.47 -1.37
C ARG A 49 -3.56 -12.09 -1.07
N GLU A 50 -4.74 -11.80 -1.60
CA GLU A 50 -5.40 -10.49 -1.48
C GLU A 50 -6.22 -10.42 -0.20
N LYS A 51 -6.03 -9.36 0.59
CA LYS A 51 -6.77 -9.11 1.83
C LYS A 51 -7.76 -7.96 1.60
N TYR A 52 -9.02 -8.20 1.94
CA TYR A 52 -10.08 -7.20 1.86
C TYR A 52 -10.31 -6.64 3.25
N GLN A 53 -10.07 -5.34 3.43
CA GLN A 53 -10.21 -4.68 4.71
C GLN A 53 -11.10 -3.44 4.60
N SER A 54 -11.94 -3.25 5.59
CA SER A 54 -12.75 -2.03 5.77
C SER A 54 -12.18 -1.19 6.90
N ILE A 55 -12.25 0.13 6.74
CA ILE A 55 -11.91 1.12 7.77
C ILE A 55 -13.18 1.90 8.10
N ALA A 56 -13.56 1.91 9.37
CA ALA A 56 -14.76 2.59 9.84
C ALA A 56 -14.49 3.34 11.15
N GLY A 57 -15.23 4.41 11.41
CA GLY A 57 -15.05 5.21 12.63
C GLY A 57 -15.97 6.42 12.64
N SER A 58 -15.84 7.22 13.71
CA SER A 58 -16.54 8.51 13.78
C SER A 58 -15.93 9.51 12.79
N LEU A 59 -16.71 10.53 12.38
CA LEU A 59 -16.17 11.63 11.56
C LEU A 59 -15.04 12.39 12.26
N HIS A 60 -15.04 12.41 13.59
CA HIS A 60 -13.95 13.01 14.36
C HIS A 60 -12.64 12.23 14.19
N ALA A 61 -12.69 10.92 14.35
CA ALA A 61 -11.54 10.04 14.10
C ALA A 61 -11.06 10.15 12.64
N PHE A 62 -12.00 10.22 11.69
CA PHE A 62 -11.66 10.44 10.28
C PHE A 62 -10.94 11.77 10.03
N LYS A 63 -11.37 12.86 10.70
CA LYS A 63 -10.68 14.16 10.63
C LYS A 63 -9.25 14.07 11.13
N LEU A 64 -9.03 13.43 12.29
CA LEU A 64 -7.69 13.25 12.86
C LEU A 64 -6.79 12.43 11.94
N PHE A 65 -7.32 11.36 11.34
CA PHE A 65 -6.61 10.57 10.33
C PHE A 65 -6.19 11.43 9.13
N ALA A 66 -7.12 12.20 8.55
CA ALA A 66 -6.82 13.03 7.40
C ALA A 66 -5.77 14.11 7.70
N GLU A 67 -5.79 14.70 8.90
CA GLU A 67 -4.78 15.66 9.35
C GLU A 67 -3.40 15.00 9.48
N ALA A 68 -3.31 13.86 10.14
CA ALA A 68 -2.06 13.13 10.31
C ALA A 68 -1.49 12.65 8.97
N PHE A 69 -2.34 12.18 8.05
CA PHE A 69 -1.95 11.75 6.72
C PHE A 69 -1.38 12.91 5.88
N CYS A 70 -2.03 14.08 5.88
CA CYS A 70 -1.53 15.28 5.20
C CYS A 70 -0.19 15.76 5.76
N GLN A 71 0.00 15.69 7.09
CA GLN A 71 1.27 16.02 7.74
C GLN A 71 2.39 15.06 7.31
N SER A 72 2.11 13.75 7.28
CA SER A 72 3.04 12.72 6.82
C SER A 72 3.47 12.93 5.36
N LEU A 73 2.53 13.24 4.46
CA LEU A 73 2.86 13.58 3.07
C LEU A 73 3.75 14.82 2.97
N SER A 74 3.47 15.84 3.79
CA SER A 74 4.28 17.06 3.81
C SER A 74 5.71 16.78 4.29
N GLN A 75 5.88 15.94 5.31
CA GLN A 75 7.17 15.55 5.84
C GLN A 75 8.03 14.80 4.80
N ARG A 76 7.42 13.88 4.04
CA ARG A 76 8.10 13.18 2.94
C ARG A 76 8.53 14.11 1.82
N ALA A 77 7.77 15.17 1.53
CA ALA A 77 8.13 16.14 0.50
C ALA A 77 9.30 17.06 0.92
N THR A 78 9.53 17.21 2.23
CA THR A 78 10.62 18.02 2.79
C THR A 78 11.91 17.24 3.10
N ALA A 79 11.87 15.91 3.02
CA ALA A 79 13.00 15.00 3.25
C ALA A 79 13.72 14.67 1.94
#